data_AF-A0A945NKN9-F1
#
_entry.id   AF-A0A945NKN9-F1
#
_cell.length_a   1.000
_cell.length_b   1.000
_cell.length_c   1.000
_cell.angle_alpha   90.00
_cell.angle_beta   90.00
_cell.angle_gamma   90.00
#
_symmetry.space_group_name_H-M   'P 1'
#
loop_
_entity.id
_entity.type
_entity.pdbx_description
1 polymer ?
#
loop_
_entity_poly.entity_id
_entity_poly.type
_entity_poly.pdbx_seq_one_letter_code
_entity_poly.pdbx_strand_id
1 'polypeptide(L)'
;MIKKHCEGVKTLLEELQGKEQQLTTLYNEIDQSEDLEQHKKLIEQTQEILRRNKKLMLQLQAWEKRTRLSQRIDAIEKKTEAGEELSVGDLRILYEIDVPVFKSFPRDPFHTPKATDRYHKMDVIIEKRMQEQTQTTKTKNPFFGTPLSVKTKERMEQIKEDHARIYGCRVDQVGESTDDLRNNDDMVVFLGNIPHDPFQKIDRLPKTLKHVIGNLDLIGQSNITALPEGLEYVGGHLELNETIKSVPNGLRFIGKDLGLNKHIKTLPESIEHVGNNLHLPASPTHLPKKLSYVGGRLDTRRTTIQDLPETLTHVGGDLLLNNSISRLPNNIQYIGESLNLYFNDVMTQIPDSLVSINRLILNEKWKKTDKYTKLIEYVETQKIVKEAVQFGI
;
A
#
# COMPACT_ATOMS: atom_id res chain seq x y z
N MET A 1 26.71 -3.08 6.11
CA MET A 1 25.32 -2.69 5.74
C MET A 1 24.63 -1.87 6.84
N ILE A 2 24.69 -2.28 8.11
CA ILE A 2 24.10 -1.54 9.26
C ILE A 2 24.74 -0.15 9.46
N LYS A 3 26.07 -0.03 9.34
CA LYS A 3 26.80 1.26 9.49
C LYS A 3 26.26 2.40 8.60
N LYS A 4 26.05 2.16 7.31
CA LYS A 4 25.54 3.16 6.35
C LYS A 4 24.07 3.53 6.60
N HIS A 5 23.29 2.64 7.20
CA HIS A 5 21.91 2.90 7.64
C HIS A 5 21.87 3.72 8.94
N CYS A 6 22.77 3.43 9.88
CA CYS A 6 22.94 4.22 11.09
C CYS A 6 23.41 5.65 10.77
N GLU A 7 24.24 5.84 9.75
CA GLU A 7 24.65 7.18 9.30
C GLU A 7 23.47 8.03 8.82
N GLY A 8 22.59 7.52 7.96
CA GLY A 8 21.44 8.31 7.48
C GLY A 8 20.45 8.72 8.58
N VAL A 9 20.21 7.84 9.56
CA VAL A 9 19.37 8.18 10.72
C VAL A 9 20.08 9.13 11.67
N LYS A 10 21.39 8.94 11.86
CA LYS A 10 22.21 9.87 12.65
C LYS A 10 22.14 11.27 12.04
N THR A 11 22.24 11.40 10.72
CA THR A 11 22.08 12.68 10.02
C THR A 11 20.68 13.27 10.25
N LEU A 12 19.60 12.48 10.15
CA LEU A 12 18.24 12.97 10.43
C LEU A 12 18.07 13.43 11.88
N LEU A 13 18.65 12.70 12.85
CA LEU A 13 18.60 13.05 14.27
C LEU A 13 19.43 14.31 14.57
N GLU A 14 20.61 14.44 13.99
CA GLU A 14 21.46 15.63 14.08
C GLU A 14 20.75 16.86 13.47
N GLU A 15 20.08 16.69 12.33
CA GLU A 15 19.26 17.73 11.72
C GLU A 15 18.09 18.13 12.63
N LEU A 16 17.38 17.17 13.23
CA LEU A 16 16.28 17.44 14.17
C LEU A 16 16.77 18.20 15.41
N GLN A 17 17.89 17.81 16.01
CA GLN A 17 18.49 18.52 17.14
C GLN A 17 18.91 19.95 16.77
N GLY A 18 19.50 20.15 15.59
CA GLY A 18 19.83 21.48 15.09
C GLY A 18 18.60 22.36 14.90
N LYS A 19 17.47 21.78 14.47
CA LYS A 19 16.19 22.50 14.31
C LYS A 19 15.55 22.85 15.65
N GLU A 20 15.66 22.00 16.67
CA GLU A 20 15.21 22.27 18.04
C GLU A 20 15.96 23.46 18.66
N GLN A 21 17.27 23.53 18.46
CA GLN A 21 18.08 24.68 18.90
C GLN A 21 17.68 25.97 18.17
N GLN A 22 17.46 25.91 16.85
CA GLN A 22 16.99 27.06 16.07
C GLN A 22 15.62 27.57 16.54
N LEU A 23 14.68 26.67 16.86
CA LEU A 23 13.37 27.04 17.41
C LEU A 23 13.51 27.71 18.78
N THR A 24 14.41 27.21 19.63
CA THR A 24 14.67 27.79 20.97
C THR A 24 15.22 29.21 20.85
N THR A 25 16.14 29.46 19.90
CA THR A 25 16.66 30.81 19.63
C THR A 25 15.57 31.74 19.11
N LEU A 26 14.80 31.31 18.11
CA LEU A 26 13.70 32.10 17.55
C LEU A 26 12.63 32.42 18.59
N TYR A 27 12.32 31.49 19.49
CA TYR A 27 11.37 31.72 20.59
C TYR A 27 11.84 32.86 21.50
N ASN A 28 13.11 32.88 21.87
CA ASN A 28 13.68 33.96 22.68
C ASN A 28 13.72 35.30 21.93
N GLU A 29 13.98 35.28 20.62
CA GLU A 29 13.96 36.49 19.77
C GLU A 29 12.56 37.06 19.57
N ILE A 30 11.53 36.20 19.48
CA ILE A 30 10.12 36.58 19.42
C ILE A 30 9.69 37.28 20.72
N ASP A 31 10.08 36.71 21.87
CA ASP A 31 9.75 37.24 23.20
C ASP A 31 10.37 38.63 23.45
N GLN A 32 11.50 38.93 22.80
CA GLN A 32 12.23 40.20 22.92
C GLN A 32 11.92 41.21 21.80
N SER A 33 11.10 40.85 20.81
CA SER A 33 10.82 41.69 19.65
C SER A 33 9.69 42.70 19.93
N GLU A 34 10.00 44.00 19.86
CA GLU A 34 9.02 45.10 20.02
C GLU A 34 8.43 45.60 18.67
N ASP A 35 8.97 45.16 17.54
CA ASP A 35 8.52 45.52 16.19
C ASP A 35 7.59 44.46 15.58
N LEU A 36 6.37 44.86 15.23
CA LEU A 36 5.32 44.00 14.69
C LEU A 36 5.76 43.31 13.38
N GLU A 37 6.54 43.97 12.53
CA GLU A 37 6.95 43.42 11.23
C GLU A 37 8.08 42.39 11.38
N GLN A 38 9.03 42.65 12.30
CA GLN A 38 10.02 41.66 12.71
C GLN A 38 9.36 40.43 13.37
N HIS A 39 8.33 40.63 14.19
CA HIS A 39 7.60 39.55 14.87
C HIS A 39 6.89 38.61 13.87
N LYS A 40 6.24 39.15 12.83
CA LYS A 40 5.63 38.33 11.75
C LYS A 40 6.67 37.48 11.01
N LYS A 41 7.83 38.07 10.70
CA LYS A 41 8.92 37.38 10.00
C LYS A 41 9.48 36.22 10.83
N LEU A 42 9.62 36.40 12.15
CA LEU A 42 10.06 35.34 13.05
C LEU A 42 9.03 34.22 13.19
N ILE A 43 7.73 34.54 13.18
CA ILE A 43 6.64 33.55 13.15
C ILE A 43 6.69 32.72 11.86
N GLU A 44 6.88 33.34 10.70
CA GLU A 44 7.02 32.62 9.42
C GLU A 44 8.22 31.67 9.43
N GLN A 45 9.36 32.12 9.95
CA GLN A 45 10.57 31.29 10.11
C GLN A 45 10.33 30.11 11.05
N THR A 46 9.61 30.34 12.16
CA THR A 46 9.26 29.31 13.13
C THR A 46 8.30 28.28 12.52
N GLN A 47 7.27 28.72 11.80
CA GLN A 47 6.32 27.84 11.11
C GLN A 47 7.01 26.98 10.04
N GLU A 48 7.95 27.54 9.30
CA GLU A 48 8.73 26.82 8.30
C GLU A 48 9.61 25.73 8.93
N ILE A 49 10.24 26.01 10.08
CA ILE A 49 11.01 25.00 10.82
C ILE A 49 10.09 23.89 11.36
N LEU A 50 8.95 24.25 11.97
CA LEU A 50 7.97 23.27 12.48
C LEU A 50 7.44 22.34 11.38
N ARG A 51 7.17 22.88 10.18
CA ARG A 51 6.74 22.09 9.01
C ARG A 51 7.82 21.12 8.54
N ARG A 52 9.08 21.59 8.41
CA ARG A 52 10.21 20.71 8.04
C ARG A 52 10.45 19.62 9.08
N ASN A 53 10.32 19.94 10.36
CA ASN A 53 10.41 18.95 11.44
C ASN A 53 9.30 17.91 11.34
N LYS A 54 8.06 18.29 10.99
CA LYS A 54 6.96 17.33 10.75
C LYS A 54 7.30 16.34 9.63
N LYS A 55 7.88 16.82 8.53
CA LYS A 55 8.33 15.96 7.40
C LYS A 55 9.45 15.00 7.83
N LEU A 56 10.47 15.51 8.53
CA LEU A 56 11.58 14.71 9.07
C LEU A 56 11.07 13.65 10.07
N MET A 57 10.15 14.01 10.96
CA MET A 57 9.54 13.09 11.93
C MET A 57 8.77 11.96 11.26
N LEU A 58 8.01 12.23 10.20
CA LEU A 58 7.30 11.18 9.45
C LEU A 58 8.26 10.28 8.66
N GLN A 59 9.34 10.85 8.09
CA GLN A 59 10.41 10.07 7.47
C GLN A 59 11.11 9.17 8.49
N LEU A 60 11.35 9.68 9.70
CA LEU A 60 11.91 8.90 10.81
C LEU A 60 10.95 7.78 11.23
N GLN A 61 9.66 8.05 11.39
CA GLN A 61 8.65 7.02 11.70
C GLN A 61 8.55 5.95 10.60
N ALA A 62 8.59 6.35 9.33
CA ALA A 62 8.64 5.42 8.20
C ALA A 62 9.90 4.54 8.26
N TRP A 63 11.04 5.15 8.59
CA TRP A 63 12.30 4.44 8.75
C TRP A 63 12.26 3.48 9.94
N GLU A 64 11.77 3.89 11.10
CA GLU A 64 11.58 3.03 12.27
C GLU A 64 10.73 1.81 11.95
N LYS A 65 9.62 2.00 11.23
CA LYS A 65 8.77 0.87 10.77
C LYS A 65 9.54 -0.08 9.87
N ARG A 66 10.31 0.43 8.90
CA ARG A 66 11.16 -0.38 8.01
C ARG A 66 12.26 -1.12 8.78
N THR A 67 12.89 -0.47 9.75
CA THR A 67 13.96 -1.04 10.58
C THR A 67 13.42 -2.13 11.50
N ARG A 68 12.28 -1.89 12.16
CA ARG A 68 11.58 -2.92 12.95
C ARG A 68 11.23 -4.14 12.10
N LEU A 69 10.75 -3.92 10.87
CA LEU A 69 10.47 -5.02 9.95
C LEU A 69 11.74 -5.81 9.60
N SER A 70 12.84 -5.13 9.30
CA SER A 70 14.14 -5.76 9.03
C SER A 70 14.63 -6.57 10.24
N GLN A 71 14.54 -6.01 11.45
CA GLN A 71 14.91 -6.70 12.69
C GLN A 71 14.05 -7.94 12.93
N ARG A 72 12.75 -7.88 12.60
CA ARG A 72 11.86 -9.05 12.66
C ARG A 72 12.24 -10.11 11.63
N ILE A 73 12.60 -9.74 10.41
CA ILE A 73 13.10 -10.67 9.39
C ILE A 73 14.41 -11.34 9.87
N ASP A 74 15.34 -10.56 10.43
CA ASP A 74 16.59 -11.09 10.99
C ASP A 74 16.32 -12.03 12.18
N ALA A 75 15.32 -11.74 13.01
CA ALA A 75 14.90 -12.63 14.09
C ALA A 75 14.29 -13.92 13.56
N ILE A 76 13.47 -13.86 12.50
CA ILE A 76 12.87 -15.03 11.85
C ILE A 76 13.94 -15.91 11.21
N GLU A 77 14.96 -15.32 10.59
CA GLU A 77 16.11 -16.04 10.06
C GLU A 77 16.81 -16.83 11.17
N LYS A 78 17.12 -16.20 12.31
CA LYS A 78 17.76 -16.87 13.45
C LYS A 78 16.92 -18.01 14.01
N LYS A 79 15.60 -17.80 14.16
CA LYS A 79 14.68 -18.86 14.58
C LYS A 79 14.72 -20.04 13.61
N THR A 80 14.70 -19.73 12.31
CA THR A 80 14.79 -20.73 11.25
C THR A 80 16.10 -21.52 11.34
N GLU A 81 17.23 -20.84 11.49
CA GLU A 81 18.56 -21.48 11.61
C GLU A 81 18.71 -22.32 12.89
N ALA A 82 17.96 -21.99 13.93
CA ALA A 82 17.89 -22.76 15.18
C ALA A 82 16.91 -23.94 15.12
N GLY A 83 16.17 -24.11 14.01
CA GLY A 83 15.10 -25.10 13.88
C GLY A 83 13.88 -24.82 14.77
N GLU A 84 13.70 -23.57 15.21
CA GLU A 84 12.56 -23.16 16.04
C GLU A 84 11.29 -23.00 15.22
N GLU A 85 10.15 -23.30 15.84
CA GLU A 85 8.84 -23.14 15.21
C GLU A 85 8.49 -21.64 15.05
N LEU A 86 8.12 -21.23 13.83
CA LEU A 86 7.68 -19.88 13.55
C LEU A 86 6.26 -19.63 14.05
N SER A 87 6.06 -18.47 14.68
CA SER A 87 4.72 -18.03 15.10
C SER A 87 3.87 -17.60 13.89
N VAL A 88 2.55 -17.56 14.03
CA VAL A 88 1.66 -17.01 12.98
C VAL A 88 2.06 -15.58 12.59
N GLY A 89 2.50 -14.76 13.55
CA GLY A 89 2.98 -13.41 13.27
C GLY A 89 4.29 -13.37 12.47
N ASP A 90 5.13 -14.39 12.59
CA ASP A 90 6.34 -14.57 11.80
C ASP A 90 6.01 -15.07 10.39
N LEU A 91 5.07 -16.02 10.26
CA LEU A 91 4.57 -16.52 8.98
C LEU A 91 3.87 -15.43 8.17
N ARG A 92 3.06 -14.58 8.81
CA ARG A 92 2.45 -13.41 8.16
C ARG A 92 3.51 -12.44 7.63
N ILE A 93 4.61 -12.24 8.36
CA ILE A 93 5.75 -11.48 7.83
C ILE A 93 6.33 -12.19 6.60
N LEU A 94 6.56 -13.49 6.67
CA LEU A 94 7.15 -14.23 5.54
C LEU A 94 6.28 -14.21 4.28
N TYR A 95 4.95 -14.34 4.41
CA TYR A 95 4.06 -14.56 3.26
C TYR A 95 3.18 -13.35 2.88
N GLU A 96 2.84 -12.46 3.81
CA GLU A 96 1.95 -11.31 3.55
C GLU A 96 2.72 -9.99 3.32
N ILE A 97 4.06 -9.96 3.37
CA ILE A 97 4.85 -8.73 3.11
C ILE A 97 4.85 -8.28 1.64
N ASP A 98 4.32 -9.07 0.71
CA ASP A 98 4.14 -8.63 -0.68
C ASP A 98 3.03 -7.56 -0.84
N VAL A 99 2.38 -7.19 0.27
CA VAL A 99 1.49 -6.04 0.39
C VAL A 99 2.25 -4.72 0.17
N PRO A 100 1.87 -3.90 -0.84
CA PRO A 100 2.54 -2.66 -1.20
C PRO A 100 2.62 -1.56 -0.13
N VAL A 101 2.00 -1.74 1.05
CA VAL A 101 2.20 -0.86 2.23
C VAL A 101 3.68 -0.58 2.48
N PHE A 102 4.58 -1.53 2.14
CA PHE A 102 6.03 -1.36 2.28
C PHE A 102 6.78 -0.95 1.01
N LYS A 103 6.19 -1.08 -0.19
CA LYS A 103 6.76 -0.62 -1.48
C LYS A 103 6.52 0.89 -1.71
N SER A 104 5.54 1.49 -1.03
CA SER A 104 5.04 2.86 -1.27
C SER A 104 5.41 3.90 -0.22
N PHE A 105 6.01 3.50 0.92
CA PHE A 105 6.67 4.48 1.78
C PHE A 105 7.55 5.34 0.88
N PRO A 106 7.47 6.69 0.99
CA PRO A 106 7.86 7.64 -0.03
C PRO A 106 9.03 7.13 -0.85
N ARG A 107 8.89 7.12 -2.19
CA ARG A 107 9.97 6.81 -3.13
C ARG A 107 11.26 7.26 -2.48
N ASP A 108 12.09 6.29 -2.14
CA ASP A 108 13.31 6.51 -1.39
C ASP A 108 14.02 7.72 -2.02
N PRO A 109 14.23 8.83 -1.29
CA PRO A 109 14.96 9.97 -1.85
C PRO A 109 16.37 9.57 -2.32
N PHE A 110 16.82 8.36 -1.97
CA PHE A 110 18.12 7.79 -2.31
C PHE A 110 18.08 6.58 -3.28
N HIS A 111 16.92 6.24 -3.88
CA HIS A 111 16.80 5.13 -4.86
C HIS A 111 17.63 3.89 -4.48
N THR A 112 17.45 3.33 -3.28
CA THR A 112 18.29 2.20 -2.88
C THR A 112 17.82 0.87 -3.50
N PRO A 113 18.72 0.07 -4.09
CA PRO A 113 18.45 -1.27 -4.66
C PRO A 113 18.03 -2.36 -3.64
N LYS A 114 17.40 -2.03 -2.50
CA LYS A 114 17.38 -2.91 -1.31
C LYS A 114 16.04 -3.56 -0.96
N ALA A 115 14.97 -3.28 -1.70
CA ALA A 115 13.75 -4.05 -1.57
C ALA A 115 14.01 -5.51 -1.98
N THR A 116 14.76 -5.70 -3.07
CA THR A 116 15.19 -7.00 -3.62
C THR A 116 16.00 -7.85 -2.64
N ASP A 117 16.89 -7.26 -1.83
CA ASP A 117 17.71 -8.00 -0.87
C ASP A 117 16.87 -8.66 0.24
N ARG A 118 15.79 -8.01 0.70
CA ARG A 118 14.90 -8.58 1.72
C ARG A 118 14.03 -9.70 1.17
N TYR A 119 13.51 -9.54 -0.05
CA TYR A 119 12.78 -10.60 -0.73
C TYR A 119 13.67 -11.82 -0.93
N HIS A 120 14.89 -11.61 -1.44
CA HIS A 120 15.86 -12.67 -1.61
C HIS A 120 16.18 -13.36 -0.28
N LYS A 121 16.33 -12.59 0.81
CA LYS A 121 16.54 -13.15 2.15
C LYS A 121 15.37 -14.00 2.63
N MET A 122 14.13 -13.55 2.42
CA MET A 122 12.93 -14.30 2.78
C MET A 122 12.79 -15.58 1.94
N ASP A 123 13.07 -15.51 0.64
CA ASP A 123 13.12 -16.68 -0.24
C ASP A 123 14.14 -17.71 0.26
N VAL A 124 15.34 -17.25 0.65
CA VAL A 124 16.38 -18.12 1.25
C VAL A 124 15.90 -18.76 2.56
N ILE A 125 15.21 -18.02 3.43
CA ILE A 125 14.63 -18.56 4.68
C ILE A 125 13.61 -19.66 4.35
N ILE A 126 12.72 -19.41 3.38
CA ILE A 126 11.72 -20.37 2.93
C ILE A 126 12.39 -21.63 2.36
N GLU A 127 13.43 -21.48 1.54
CA GLU A 127 14.19 -22.61 0.98
C GLU A 127 14.92 -23.43 2.07
N LYS A 128 15.52 -22.79 3.07
CA LYS A 128 16.19 -23.48 4.19
C LYS A 128 15.21 -24.36 4.98
N ARG A 129 14.02 -23.84 5.32
CA ARG A 129 12.99 -24.61 6.06
C ARG A 129 12.60 -25.91 5.34
N MET A 130 12.60 -25.93 4.01
CA MET A 130 12.30 -27.14 3.24
C MET A 130 13.39 -28.21 3.36
N GLN A 131 14.66 -27.79 3.45
CA GLN A 131 15.79 -28.71 3.52
C GLN A 131 15.86 -29.45 4.87
N GLU A 132 15.41 -28.84 5.96
CA GLU A 132 15.41 -29.44 7.29
C GLU A 132 14.33 -30.51 7.44
N GLN A 133 13.13 -30.28 6.88
CA GLN A 133 12.06 -31.27 6.91
C GLN A 133 12.34 -32.49 6.00
N THR A 134 12.96 -32.28 4.85
CA THR A 134 13.38 -33.37 3.96
C THR A 134 14.50 -34.25 4.53
N GLN A 135 15.21 -33.80 5.57
CA GLN A 135 16.14 -34.65 6.33
C GLN A 135 15.40 -35.54 7.35
N THR A 136 14.29 -35.08 7.92
CA THR A 136 13.49 -35.87 8.88
C THR A 136 12.67 -37.00 8.23
N THR A 137 12.34 -36.92 6.94
CA THR A 137 11.54 -37.92 6.21
C THR A 137 12.36 -38.99 5.46
N LYS A 138 13.69 -38.93 5.46
CA LYS A 138 14.53 -39.91 4.74
C LYS A 138 14.79 -41.18 5.55
N THR A 139 13.86 -42.14 5.48
CA THR A 139 14.26 -43.55 5.45
C THR A 139 14.93 -43.85 4.11
N LYS A 140 16.24 -44.13 4.21
CA LYS A 140 17.23 -44.52 3.20
C LYS A 140 16.70 -45.06 1.85
N ASN A 141 17.08 -44.40 0.76
CA ASN A 141 17.58 -45.11 -0.44
C ASN A 141 18.65 -44.27 -1.16
N PRO A 142 19.93 -44.68 -1.25
CA PRO A 142 21.04 -43.78 -1.62
C PRO A 142 21.28 -43.60 -3.13
N PHE A 143 20.48 -44.20 -4.01
CA PHE A 143 20.86 -44.34 -5.43
C PHE A 143 20.17 -43.40 -6.43
N PHE A 144 19.18 -42.60 -6.01
CA PHE A 144 18.59 -41.58 -6.87
C PHE A 144 18.46 -40.28 -6.08
N GLY A 145 19.03 -39.19 -6.62
CA GLY A 145 18.71 -37.86 -6.13
C GLY A 145 17.19 -37.68 -6.14
N THR A 146 16.61 -37.12 -5.07
CA THR A 146 15.18 -36.82 -5.00
C THR A 146 14.77 -36.02 -6.25
N PRO A 147 13.82 -36.50 -7.07
CA PRO A 147 13.40 -35.82 -8.29
C PRO A 147 12.92 -34.40 -8.00
N LEU A 148 13.17 -33.43 -8.91
CA LEU A 148 12.68 -32.05 -8.76
C LEU A 148 11.18 -31.98 -8.46
N SER A 149 10.38 -32.88 -9.03
CA SER A 149 8.92 -32.94 -8.80
C SER A 149 8.54 -33.22 -7.35
N VAL A 150 9.32 -34.04 -6.63
CA VAL A 150 9.09 -34.36 -5.22
C VAL A 150 9.38 -33.14 -4.36
N LYS A 151 10.49 -32.43 -4.64
CA LYS A 151 10.84 -31.19 -3.94
C LYS A 151 9.79 -30.10 -4.14
N THR A 152 9.21 -29.98 -5.33
CA THR A 152 8.15 -29.01 -5.61
C THR A 152 6.86 -29.34 -4.84
N LYS A 153 6.52 -30.63 -4.70
CA LYS A 153 5.33 -31.07 -3.96
C LYS A 153 5.48 -30.84 -2.46
N GLU A 154 6.62 -31.21 -1.88
CA GLU A 154 6.91 -30.99 -0.45
C GLU A 154 6.95 -29.49 -0.11
N ARG A 155 7.56 -28.68 -1.00
CA ARG A 155 7.54 -27.22 -0.91
C ARG A 155 6.12 -26.68 -0.78
N MET A 156 5.21 -27.17 -1.61
CA MET A 156 3.87 -26.63 -1.67
C MET A 156 3.01 -27.06 -0.48
N GLU A 157 3.19 -28.29 0.03
CA GLU A 157 2.49 -28.73 1.23
C GLU A 157 2.87 -27.88 2.45
N GLN A 158 4.15 -27.53 2.61
CA GLN A 158 4.57 -26.62 3.68
C GLN A 158 3.95 -25.22 3.54
N ILE A 159 3.86 -24.70 2.31
CA ILE A 159 3.21 -23.42 2.06
C ILE A 159 1.73 -23.50 2.45
N LYS A 160 1.05 -24.60 2.10
CA LYS A 160 -0.36 -24.81 2.49
C LYS A 160 -0.53 -24.90 4.00
N GLU A 161 0.35 -25.61 4.71
CA GLU A 161 0.36 -25.67 6.17
C GLU A 161 0.55 -24.30 6.81
N ASP A 162 1.53 -23.52 6.33
CA ASP A 162 1.80 -22.19 6.84
C ASP A 162 0.61 -21.25 6.60
N HIS A 163 -0.03 -21.31 5.42
CA HIS A 163 -1.23 -20.52 5.13
C HIS A 163 -2.44 -20.99 5.94
N ALA A 164 -2.62 -22.29 6.14
CA ALA A 164 -3.66 -22.85 7.01
C ALA A 164 -3.51 -22.30 8.43
N ARG A 165 -2.28 -22.23 8.96
CA ARG A 165 -1.98 -21.60 10.26
C ARG A 165 -2.24 -20.10 10.26
N ILE A 166 -1.84 -19.38 9.20
CA ILE A 166 -2.05 -17.92 9.09
C ILE A 166 -3.53 -17.57 9.16
N TYR A 167 -4.37 -18.29 8.42
CA TYR A 167 -5.79 -17.99 8.26
C TYR A 167 -6.70 -18.80 9.17
N GLY A 168 -6.14 -19.68 10.02
CA GLY A 168 -6.89 -20.47 10.99
C GLY A 168 -7.86 -21.46 10.33
N CYS A 169 -7.45 -22.08 9.22
CA CYS A 169 -8.22 -23.11 8.51
C CYS A 169 -7.44 -24.43 8.48
N ARG A 170 -8.07 -25.49 7.95
CA ARG A 170 -7.40 -26.78 7.75
C ARG A 170 -6.60 -26.78 6.45
N VAL A 171 -5.57 -27.62 6.37
CA VAL A 171 -4.68 -27.73 5.19
C VAL A 171 -5.44 -28.14 3.93
N ASP A 172 -6.46 -29.00 4.05
CA ASP A 172 -7.36 -29.40 2.96
C ASP A 172 -8.26 -28.26 2.45
N GLN A 173 -8.37 -27.16 3.20
CA GLN A 173 -9.10 -25.96 2.78
C GLN A 173 -8.21 -24.92 2.10
N VAL A 174 -6.92 -25.23 1.90
CA VAL A 174 -5.96 -24.41 1.16
C VAL A 174 -5.74 -25.03 -0.21
N GLY A 175 -6.24 -24.38 -1.26
CA GLY A 175 -6.05 -24.80 -2.65
C GLY A 175 -4.96 -23.98 -3.35
N GLU A 176 -4.33 -24.55 -4.36
CA GLU A 176 -3.26 -23.88 -5.13
C GLU A 176 -3.54 -23.84 -6.63
N SER A 177 -4.38 -24.76 -7.11
CA SER A 177 -4.67 -24.96 -8.52
C SER A 177 -6.10 -24.58 -8.88
N THR A 178 -6.35 -24.32 -10.16
CA THR A 178 -7.71 -24.07 -10.65
C THR A 178 -8.60 -25.30 -10.53
N ASP A 179 -8.04 -26.51 -10.49
CA ASP A 179 -8.79 -27.75 -10.24
C ASP A 179 -9.29 -27.82 -8.79
N ASP A 180 -8.51 -27.32 -7.83
CA ASP A 180 -8.99 -27.22 -6.45
C ASP A 180 -10.21 -26.28 -6.38
N LEU A 181 -10.21 -25.16 -7.10
CA LEU A 181 -11.35 -24.24 -7.14
C LEU A 181 -12.63 -24.89 -7.69
N ARG A 182 -12.49 -25.85 -8.61
CA ARG A 182 -13.62 -26.59 -9.18
C ARG A 182 -14.15 -27.66 -8.22
N ASN A 183 -13.24 -28.35 -7.54
CA ASN A 183 -13.52 -29.60 -6.84
C ASN A 183 -13.62 -29.46 -5.30
N ASN A 184 -13.16 -28.35 -4.71
CA ASN A 184 -13.16 -28.13 -3.27
C ASN A 184 -14.16 -27.04 -2.88
N ASP A 185 -15.37 -27.47 -2.51
CA ASP A 185 -16.46 -26.57 -2.11
C ASP A 185 -16.25 -25.90 -0.74
N ASP A 186 -15.38 -26.46 0.10
CA ASP A 186 -15.06 -26.00 1.46
C ASP A 186 -13.75 -25.20 1.53
N MET A 187 -13.18 -24.83 0.38
CA MET A 187 -11.93 -24.06 0.30
C MET A 187 -12.08 -22.69 0.97
N VAL A 188 -11.09 -22.31 1.77
CA VAL A 188 -11.04 -21.02 2.48
C VAL A 188 -9.94 -20.12 1.91
N VAL A 189 -8.81 -20.71 1.51
CA VAL A 189 -7.64 -19.99 1.01
C VAL A 189 -7.26 -20.52 -0.36
N PHE A 190 -7.06 -19.63 -1.33
CA PHE A 190 -6.52 -19.96 -2.64
C PHE A 190 -5.16 -19.28 -2.84
N LEU A 191 -4.11 -20.09 -2.97
CA LEU A 191 -2.73 -19.61 -3.13
C LEU A 191 -2.43 -19.15 -4.56
N GLY A 192 -3.16 -19.68 -5.53
CA GLY A 192 -2.88 -19.49 -6.94
C GLY A 192 -3.29 -18.13 -7.49
N ASN A 193 -2.99 -17.95 -8.78
CA ASN A 193 -3.56 -16.88 -9.58
C ASN A 193 -4.66 -17.47 -10.46
N ILE A 194 -5.80 -16.79 -10.56
CA ILE A 194 -6.77 -17.06 -11.62
C ILE A 194 -6.34 -16.21 -12.82
N PRO A 195 -5.81 -16.81 -13.90
CA PRO A 195 -5.31 -16.05 -15.03
C PRO A 195 -6.46 -15.55 -15.93
N HIS A 196 -6.19 -14.48 -16.66
CA HIS A 196 -6.94 -14.03 -17.84
C HIS A 196 -6.74 -15.01 -19.03
N ASP A 197 -6.77 -16.31 -18.79
CA ASP A 197 -6.67 -17.31 -19.86
C ASP A 197 -8.09 -17.73 -20.28
N PRO A 198 -8.53 -17.42 -21.52
CA PRO A 198 -9.86 -17.82 -22.01
C PRO A 198 -10.04 -19.34 -22.10
N PHE A 199 -8.96 -20.12 -22.01
CA PHE A 199 -8.96 -21.59 -22.04
C PHE A 199 -8.99 -22.22 -20.64
N GLN A 200 -8.67 -21.46 -19.57
CA GLN A 200 -8.78 -21.93 -18.18
C GLN A 200 -10.04 -21.37 -17.52
N LYS A 201 -11.21 -21.83 -17.98
CA LYS A 201 -12.49 -21.41 -17.42
C LYS A 201 -12.77 -22.08 -16.08
N ILE A 202 -13.26 -21.29 -15.12
CA ILE A 202 -13.87 -21.77 -13.89
C ILE A 202 -15.36 -21.43 -13.89
N ASP A 203 -16.18 -22.37 -13.43
CA ASP A 203 -17.63 -22.21 -13.46
C ASP A 203 -18.19 -21.64 -12.15
N ARG A 204 -17.41 -21.73 -11.06
CA ARG A 204 -17.77 -21.22 -9.74
C ARG A 204 -16.54 -20.86 -8.91
N LEU A 205 -16.76 -20.02 -7.91
CA LEU A 205 -15.86 -19.83 -6.78
C LEU A 205 -16.48 -20.51 -5.55
N PRO A 206 -15.69 -21.20 -4.70
CA PRO A 206 -16.20 -21.79 -3.46
C PRO A 206 -16.84 -20.72 -2.56
N LYS A 207 -18.01 -21.01 -1.99
CA LYS A 207 -18.75 -20.03 -1.16
C LYS A 207 -18.02 -19.68 0.14
N THR A 208 -17.21 -20.61 0.64
CA THR A 208 -16.38 -20.47 1.84
C THR A 208 -15.07 -19.73 1.59
N LEU A 209 -14.74 -19.39 0.33
CA LEU A 209 -13.49 -18.75 -0.02
C LEU A 209 -13.41 -17.35 0.59
N LYS A 210 -12.39 -17.12 1.42
CA LYS A 210 -12.17 -15.86 2.13
C LYS A 210 -10.92 -15.13 1.70
N HIS A 211 -9.88 -15.87 1.32
CA HIS A 211 -8.57 -15.32 1.05
C HIS A 211 -8.04 -15.83 -0.29
N VAL A 212 -7.73 -14.93 -1.20
CA VAL A 212 -6.98 -15.21 -2.43
C VAL A 212 -5.61 -14.58 -2.27
N ILE A 213 -4.54 -15.35 -2.26
CA ILE A 213 -3.18 -14.84 -2.07
C ILE A 213 -2.65 -14.22 -3.36
N GLY A 214 -2.93 -14.85 -4.49
CA GLY A 214 -2.58 -14.35 -5.81
C GLY A 214 -3.61 -13.38 -6.40
N ASN A 215 -3.65 -13.35 -7.73
CA ASN A 215 -4.59 -12.55 -8.51
C ASN A 215 -5.95 -13.25 -8.63
N LEU A 216 -7.02 -12.46 -8.53
CA LEU A 216 -8.38 -12.84 -8.86
C LEU A 216 -8.82 -12.05 -10.10
N ASP A 217 -8.38 -12.50 -11.28
CA ASP A 217 -8.78 -11.92 -12.56
C ASP A 217 -9.97 -12.70 -13.14
N LEU A 218 -11.11 -12.03 -13.24
CA LEU A 218 -12.35 -12.64 -13.69
C LEU A 218 -12.77 -12.18 -15.09
N ILE A 219 -12.08 -11.25 -15.77
CA ILE A 219 -12.56 -10.59 -17.01
C ILE A 219 -13.04 -11.61 -18.08
N GLY A 220 -12.34 -12.75 -18.23
CA GLY A 220 -12.70 -13.83 -19.16
C GLY A 220 -13.65 -14.91 -18.60
N GLN A 221 -14.02 -14.83 -17.33
CA GLN A 221 -14.77 -15.84 -16.57
C GLN A 221 -16.26 -15.49 -16.50
N SER A 222 -16.94 -15.47 -17.65
CA SER A 222 -18.35 -15.04 -17.74
C SER A 222 -19.33 -15.86 -16.89
N ASN A 223 -18.97 -17.11 -16.55
CA ASN A 223 -19.81 -18.01 -15.73
C ASN A 223 -19.85 -17.58 -14.25
N ILE A 224 -18.86 -16.81 -13.79
CA ILE A 224 -18.80 -16.30 -12.42
C ILE A 224 -19.64 -15.04 -12.32
N THR A 225 -20.83 -15.16 -11.74
CA THR A 225 -21.80 -14.04 -11.64
C THR A 225 -21.77 -13.29 -10.30
N ALA A 226 -21.07 -13.84 -9.30
CA ALA A 226 -20.90 -13.23 -7.99
C ALA A 226 -19.58 -13.68 -7.35
N LEU A 227 -19.03 -12.81 -6.50
CA LEU A 227 -17.94 -13.16 -5.60
C LEU A 227 -18.49 -13.86 -4.34
N PRO A 228 -17.69 -14.70 -3.65
CA PRO A 228 -18.07 -15.27 -2.36
C PRO A 228 -18.38 -14.15 -1.34
N GLU A 229 -19.50 -14.27 -0.61
CA GLU A 229 -19.90 -13.23 0.37
C GLU A 229 -18.87 -13.02 1.49
N GLY A 230 -18.17 -14.09 1.86
CA GLY A 230 -17.11 -14.09 2.86
C GLY A 230 -15.72 -13.70 2.35
N LEU A 231 -15.58 -13.25 1.10
CA LEU A 231 -14.28 -12.83 0.56
C LEU A 231 -13.79 -11.57 1.29
N GLU A 232 -12.65 -11.69 1.97
CA GLU A 232 -12.08 -10.65 2.84
C GLU A 232 -10.76 -10.08 2.30
N TYR A 233 -9.99 -10.87 1.56
CA TYR A 233 -8.62 -10.53 1.14
C TYR A 233 -8.30 -11.03 -0.28
N VAL A 234 -7.70 -10.17 -1.09
CA VAL A 234 -7.03 -10.51 -2.35
C VAL A 234 -5.61 -9.94 -2.35
N GLY A 235 -4.58 -10.78 -2.37
CA GLY A 235 -3.18 -10.35 -2.30
C GLY A 235 -2.63 -9.80 -3.62
N GLY A 236 -3.24 -10.18 -4.74
CA GLY A 236 -2.92 -9.69 -6.07
C GLY A 236 -3.89 -8.63 -6.62
N HIS A 237 -4.09 -8.67 -7.93
CA HIS A 237 -5.10 -7.87 -8.62
C HIS A 237 -6.49 -8.47 -8.41
N LEU A 238 -7.52 -7.62 -8.30
CA LEU A 238 -8.92 -8.02 -8.37
C LEU A 238 -9.55 -7.33 -9.57
N GLU A 239 -9.84 -8.09 -10.62
CA GLU A 239 -10.45 -7.59 -11.85
C GLU A 239 -11.81 -8.27 -12.05
N LEU A 240 -12.90 -7.50 -12.06
CA LEU A 240 -14.26 -8.03 -12.18
C LEU A 240 -14.69 -8.15 -13.63
N ASN A 241 -15.36 -9.27 -13.97
CA ASN A 241 -16.07 -9.38 -15.25
C ASN A 241 -17.34 -8.52 -15.30
N GLU A 242 -17.96 -8.48 -16.46
CA GLU A 242 -19.21 -7.75 -16.72
C GLU A 242 -20.47 -8.38 -16.10
N THR A 243 -20.43 -9.60 -15.58
CA THR A 243 -21.61 -10.27 -15.01
C THR A 243 -21.78 -9.99 -13.51
N ILE A 244 -20.69 -9.68 -12.80
CA ILE A 244 -20.67 -9.33 -11.38
C ILE A 244 -21.28 -7.94 -11.14
N LYS A 245 -22.25 -7.86 -10.23
CA LYS A 245 -23.00 -6.62 -9.94
C LYS A 245 -22.70 -5.99 -8.58
N SER A 246 -22.02 -6.71 -7.69
CA SER A 246 -21.67 -6.23 -6.35
C SER A 246 -20.37 -6.86 -5.87
N VAL A 247 -19.65 -6.12 -5.04
CA VAL A 247 -18.45 -6.58 -4.32
C VAL A 247 -18.86 -6.89 -2.88
N PRO A 248 -18.36 -7.98 -2.26
CA PRO A 248 -18.80 -8.42 -0.95
C PRO A 248 -18.40 -7.44 0.16
N ASN A 249 -19.30 -7.25 1.13
CA ASN A 249 -19.12 -6.33 2.26
C ASN A 249 -18.01 -6.74 3.23
N GLY A 250 -17.47 -7.96 3.10
CA GLY A 250 -16.34 -8.43 3.89
C GLY A 250 -14.98 -8.04 3.29
N LEU A 251 -14.91 -7.60 2.03
CA LEU A 251 -13.64 -7.35 1.36
C LEU A 251 -12.95 -6.12 1.96
N ARG A 252 -11.80 -6.32 2.60
CA ARG A 252 -11.06 -5.26 3.29
C ARG A 252 -9.78 -4.87 2.58
N PHE A 253 -9.14 -5.83 1.92
CA PHE A 253 -7.77 -5.68 1.47
C PHE A 253 -7.60 -6.19 0.03
N ILE A 254 -7.02 -5.33 -0.81
CA ILE A 254 -6.55 -5.66 -2.16
C ILE A 254 -5.06 -5.31 -2.22
N GLY A 255 -4.23 -6.27 -2.60
CA GLY A 255 -2.78 -6.12 -2.58
C GLY A 255 -2.21 -5.46 -3.84
N LYS A 256 -2.93 -5.40 -4.96
CA LYS A 256 -2.50 -4.63 -6.14
C LYS A 256 -3.63 -3.74 -6.65
N ASP A 257 -4.00 -3.91 -7.92
CA ASP A 257 -5.04 -3.11 -8.56
C ASP A 257 -6.42 -3.64 -8.22
N LEU A 258 -7.38 -2.72 -8.02
CA LEU A 258 -8.81 -3.02 -7.97
C LEU A 258 -9.46 -2.46 -9.22
N GLY A 259 -9.81 -3.35 -10.15
CA GLY A 259 -10.54 -3.06 -11.37
C GLY A 259 -12.00 -3.48 -11.28
N LEU A 260 -12.88 -2.49 -11.37
CA LEU A 260 -14.33 -2.66 -11.26
C LEU A 260 -14.97 -2.58 -12.65
N ASN A 261 -15.97 -3.41 -12.90
CA ASN A 261 -16.78 -3.30 -14.11
C ASN A 261 -17.83 -2.18 -14.00
N LYS A 262 -18.42 -1.80 -15.14
CA LYS A 262 -19.41 -0.70 -15.24
C LYS A 262 -20.72 -0.91 -14.48
N HIS A 263 -21.03 -2.14 -14.06
CA HIS A 263 -22.25 -2.48 -13.33
C HIS A 263 -22.11 -2.31 -11.81
N ILE A 264 -20.89 -2.10 -11.30
CA ILE A 264 -20.65 -1.80 -9.89
C ILE A 264 -21.13 -0.38 -9.58
N LYS A 265 -22.22 -0.28 -8.83
CA LYS A 265 -22.83 1.00 -8.42
C LYS A 265 -22.30 1.53 -7.09
N THR A 266 -21.83 0.65 -6.22
CA THR A 266 -21.35 1.00 -4.87
C THR A 266 -20.16 0.12 -4.50
N LEU A 267 -19.21 0.69 -3.77
CA LEU A 267 -18.12 -0.06 -3.16
C LEU A 267 -18.47 -0.40 -1.71
N PRO A 268 -18.04 -1.56 -1.18
CA PRO A 268 -18.29 -1.93 0.19
C PRO A 268 -17.46 -1.05 1.13
N GLU A 269 -18.09 -0.62 2.23
CA GLU A 269 -17.49 0.29 3.23
C GLU A 269 -16.31 -0.32 4.01
N SER A 270 -16.12 -1.63 3.88
CA SER A 270 -15.06 -2.41 4.51
C SER A 270 -13.69 -2.24 3.87
N ILE A 271 -13.61 -1.81 2.60
CA ILE A 271 -12.31 -1.71 1.91
C ILE A 271 -11.47 -0.64 2.61
N GLU A 272 -10.33 -1.09 3.15
CA GLU A 272 -9.39 -0.27 3.91
C GLU A 272 -8.15 0.06 3.10
N HIS A 273 -7.77 -0.83 2.17
CA HIS A 273 -6.49 -0.79 1.49
C HIS A 273 -6.56 -1.31 0.04
N VAL A 274 -6.01 -0.51 -0.89
CA VAL A 274 -5.69 -0.93 -2.27
C VAL A 274 -4.20 -0.72 -2.51
N GLY A 275 -3.48 -1.79 -2.82
CA GLY A 275 -2.01 -1.77 -2.87
C GLY A 275 -1.43 -1.02 -4.05
N ASN A 276 -2.16 -0.89 -5.15
CA ASN A 276 -1.75 -0.13 -6.31
C ASN A 276 -2.90 0.77 -6.80
N ASN A 277 -3.42 0.59 -8.01
CA ASN A 277 -4.42 1.48 -8.58
C ASN A 277 -5.85 1.10 -8.18
N LEU A 278 -6.67 2.11 -7.89
CA LEU A 278 -8.12 1.97 -7.76
C LEU A 278 -8.80 2.51 -9.02
N HIS A 279 -9.29 1.61 -9.87
CA HIS A 279 -9.98 1.95 -11.11
C HIS A 279 -11.48 2.00 -10.91
N LEU A 280 -12.03 3.22 -10.87
CA LEU A 280 -13.46 3.44 -10.68
C LEU A 280 -14.19 3.51 -12.03
N PRO A 281 -15.33 2.82 -12.19
CA PRO A 281 -16.27 3.09 -13.26
C PRO A 281 -16.99 4.43 -12.96
N ALA A 282 -17.81 4.92 -13.89
CA ALA A 282 -18.53 6.18 -13.68
C ALA A 282 -19.63 6.12 -12.61
N SER A 283 -20.05 4.91 -12.23
CA SER A 283 -21.27 4.67 -11.43
C SER A 283 -21.14 4.91 -9.92
N PRO A 284 -20.03 4.57 -9.24
CA PRO A 284 -19.90 4.84 -7.80
C PRO A 284 -20.02 6.32 -7.46
N THR A 285 -20.85 6.61 -6.45
CA THR A 285 -21.12 7.96 -5.96
C THR A 285 -20.29 8.31 -4.72
N HIS A 286 -19.66 7.32 -4.07
CA HIS A 286 -18.83 7.50 -2.88
C HIS A 286 -17.70 6.46 -2.86
N LEU A 287 -16.60 6.78 -2.18
CA LEU A 287 -15.54 5.83 -1.83
C LEU A 287 -15.84 5.16 -0.48
N PRO A 288 -15.24 3.98 -0.20
CA PRO A 288 -15.37 3.33 1.10
C PRO A 288 -14.88 4.24 2.24
N LYS A 289 -15.70 4.40 3.29
CA LYS A 289 -15.41 5.27 4.44
C LYS A 289 -14.17 4.86 5.23
N LYS A 290 -13.78 3.60 5.17
CA LYS A 290 -12.57 3.07 5.83
C LYS A 290 -11.34 3.08 4.94
N LEU A 291 -11.46 3.46 3.66
CA LEU A 291 -10.33 3.47 2.74
C LEU A 291 -9.28 4.45 3.27
N SER A 292 -8.14 3.90 3.67
CA SER A 292 -7.07 4.66 4.32
C SER A 292 -5.85 4.83 3.43
N TYR A 293 -5.74 3.98 2.41
CA TYR A 293 -4.52 3.82 1.65
C TYR A 293 -4.82 3.35 0.21
N VAL A 294 -4.21 4.04 -0.75
CA VAL A 294 -4.10 3.63 -2.16
C VAL A 294 -2.63 3.72 -2.56
N GLY A 295 -1.97 2.62 -2.92
CA GLY A 295 -0.52 2.63 -3.17
C GLY A 295 -0.12 3.16 -4.55
N GLY A 296 -1.07 3.25 -5.48
CA GLY A 296 -0.89 3.77 -6.82
C GLY A 296 -1.86 4.92 -7.10
N ARG A 297 -2.48 4.89 -8.29
CA ARG A 297 -3.40 5.93 -8.77
C ARG A 297 -4.80 5.78 -8.19
N LEU A 298 -5.40 6.91 -7.81
CA LEU A 298 -6.83 7.06 -7.54
C LEU A 298 -7.42 8.05 -8.55
N ASP A 299 -8.27 7.56 -9.45
CA ASP A 299 -8.92 8.39 -10.49
C ASP A 299 -10.42 8.50 -10.25
N THR A 300 -10.87 9.69 -9.84
CA THR A 300 -12.29 10.00 -9.62
C THR A 300 -12.90 10.79 -10.77
N ARG A 301 -12.14 11.20 -11.81
CA ARG A 301 -12.56 12.18 -12.83
C ARG A 301 -13.83 11.81 -13.59
N ARG A 302 -14.12 10.50 -13.71
CA ARG A 302 -15.31 9.99 -14.41
C ARG A 302 -16.50 9.71 -13.49
N THR A 303 -16.40 10.04 -12.20
CA THR A 303 -17.40 9.76 -11.17
C THR A 303 -18.11 11.03 -10.71
N THR A 304 -19.19 10.86 -9.95
CA THR A 304 -19.91 11.95 -9.25
C THR A 304 -19.54 12.06 -7.77
N ILE A 305 -18.45 11.41 -7.34
CA ILE A 305 -17.99 11.40 -5.94
C ILE A 305 -17.79 12.82 -5.44
N GLN A 306 -18.37 13.14 -4.28
CA GLN A 306 -18.31 14.48 -3.68
C GLN A 306 -17.20 14.63 -2.65
N ASP A 307 -16.83 13.56 -1.96
CA ASP A 307 -15.85 13.59 -0.90
C ASP A 307 -14.91 12.37 -0.97
N LEU A 308 -13.66 12.60 -0.59
CA LEU A 308 -12.72 11.53 -0.27
C LEU A 308 -12.90 11.11 1.20
N PRO A 309 -12.62 9.86 1.58
CA PRO A 309 -12.82 9.40 2.95
C PRO A 309 -11.82 10.07 3.90
N GLU A 310 -12.28 10.51 5.06
CA GLU A 310 -11.43 11.19 6.07
C GLU A 310 -10.31 10.30 6.64
N THR A 311 -10.42 8.98 6.45
CA THR A 311 -9.39 8.00 6.79
C THR A 311 -8.25 7.94 5.77
N LEU A 312 -8.42 8.51 4.58
CA LEU A 312 -7.41 8.44 3.51
C LEU A 312 -6.18 9.26 3.89
N THR A 313 -5.09 8.56 4.18
CA THR A 313 -3.81 9.16 4.57
C THR A 313 -2.79 9.15 3.45
N HIS A 314 -2.94 8.26 2.47
CA HIS A 314 -1.88 7.96 1.51
C HIS A 314 -2.42 7.63 0.11
N VAL A 315 -1.87 8.32 -0.89
CA VAL A 315 -1.97 7.98 -2.32
C VAL A 315 -0.55 7.88 -2.88
N GLY A 316 -0.09 6.68 -3.20
CA GLY A 316 1.30 6.45 -3.62
C GLY A 316 1.60 6.88 -5.06
N GLY A 317 0.57 7.07 -5.88
CA GLY A 317 0.64 7.48 -7.28
C GLY A 317 0.01 8.84 -7.56
N ASP A 318 -0.76 8.92 -8.65
CA ASP A 318 -1.54 10.10 -9.03
C ASP A 318 -2.90 10.14 -8.30
N LEU A 319 -3.25 11.29 -7.75
CA LEU A 319 -4.59 11.61 -7.27
C LEU A 319 -5.29 12.53 -8.29
N LEU A 320 -6.23 11.98 -9.05
CA LEU A 320 -6.94 12.67 -10.13
C LEU A 320 -8.38 12.96 -9.66
N LEU A 321 -8.70 14.24 -9.46
CA LEU A 321 -9.97 14.64 -8.88
C LEU A 321 -11.00 15.06 -9.94
N ASN A 322 -12.26 14.65 -9.75
CA ASN A 322 -13.39 15.25 -10.45
C ASN A 322 -13.65 16.68 -9.94
N ASN A 323 -14.62 17.37 -10.54
CA ASN A 323 -14.98 18.74 -10.18
C ASN A 323 -15.94 18.87 -8.99
N SER A 324 -16.36 17.76 -8.36
CA SER A 324 -17.27 17.76 -7.22
C SER A 324 -16.52 17.76 -5.88
N ILE A 325 -15.29 17.24 -5.86
CA ILE A 325 -14.46 17.16 -4.65
C ILE A 325 -13.90 18.54 -4.30
N SER A 326 -14.45 19.16 -3.26
CA SER A 326 -14.12 20.54 -2.87
C SER A 326 -12.94 20.66 -1.89
N ARG A 327 -12.54 19.55 -1.25
CA ARG A 327 -11.45 19.49 -0.28
C ARG A 327 -10.79 18.12 -0.27
N LEU A 328 -9.51 18.09 0.10
CA LEU A 328 -8.83 16.86 0.49
C LEU A 328 -9.12 16.52 1.96
N PRO A 329 -9.04 15.24 2.36
CA PRO A 329 -9.16 14.80 3.75
C PRO A 329 -8.14 15.48 4.67
N ASN A 330 -8.55 15.83 5.88
CA ASN A 330 -7.66 16.51 6.84
C ASN A 330 -6.49 15.64 7.34
N ASN A 331 -6.53 14.33 7.05
CA ASN A 331 -5.50 13.38 7.43
C ASN A 331 -4.62 12.94 6.26
N ILE A 332 -4.81 13.47 5.04
CA ILE A 332 -3.97 13.09 3.90
C ILE A 332 -2.56 13.60 4.12
N GLN A 333 -1.57 12.70 4.06
CA GLN A 333 -0.17 13.01 4.34
C GLN A 333 0.69 12.92 3.09
N TYR A 334 0.37 12.03 2.16
CA TYR A 334 1.25 11.71 1.05
C TYR A 334 0.50 11.55 -0.27
N ILE A 335 0.99 12.23 -1.30
CA ILE A 335 0.64 12.04 -2.71
C ILE A 335 1.95 11.81 -3.48
N GLY A 336 2.17 10.61 -4.00
CA GLY A 336 3.50 10.23 -4.50
C GLY A 336 3.90 10.86 -5.82
N GLU A 337 3.00 10.90 -6.80
CA GLU A 337 3.32 11.39 -8.15
C GLU A 337 2.71 12.76 -8.43
N SER A 338 1.39 12.86 -8.46
CA SER A 338 0.73 14.12 -8.78
C SER A 338 -0.63 14.28 -8.12
N LEU A 339 -0.96 15.50 -7.70
CA LEU A 339 -2.34 15.93 -7.49
C LEU A 339 -2.77 16.66 -8.75
N ASN A 340 -3.76 16.11 -9.45
CA ASN A 340 -4.29 16.71 -10.66
C ASN A 340 -5.65 17.36 -10.39
N LEU A 341 -5.64 18.69 -10.41
CA LEU A 341 -6.79 19.57 -10.28
C LEU A 341 -7.16 20.23 -11.62
N TYR A 342 -6.67 19.73 -12.75
CA TYR A 342 -6.96 20.32 -14.06
C TYR A 342 -8.46 20.39 -14.36
N PHE A 343 -9.24 19.40 -13.91
CA PHE A 343 -10.71 19.40 -14.04
C PHE A 343 -11.44 19.83 -12.77
N ASN A 344 -10.71 20.35 -11.77
CA ASN A 344 -11.26 20.74 -10.48
C ASN A 344 -11.11 22.25 -10.26
N ASP A 345 -12.23 22.96 -10.39
CA ASP A 345 -12.35 24.42 -10.19
C ASP A 345 -12.87 24.76 -8.78
N VAL A 346 -13.35 23.76 -8.04
CA VAL A 346 -14.02 23.93 -6.74
C VAL A 346 -13.06 23.93 -5.56
N MET A 347 -11.94 23.21 -5.66
CA MET A 347 -10.96 23.08 -4.58
C MET A 347 -10.42 24.44 -4.15
N THR A 348 -10.29 24.63 -2.85
CA THR A 348 -9.94 25.95 -2.27
C THR A 348 -8.68 25.93 -1.44
N GLN A 349 -8.30 24.76 -0.92
CA GLN A 349 -7.21 24.62 0.04
C GLN A 349 -6.60 23.23 -0.03
N ILE A 350 -5.33 23.17 0.36
CA ILE A 350 -4.59 21.94 0.63
C ILE A 350 -4.44 21.83 2.15
N PRO A 351 -4.72 20.67 2.76
CA PRO A 351 -4.66 20.52 4.21
C PRO A 351 -3.22 20.56 4.70
N ASP A 352 -2.99 21.16 5.88
CA ASP A 352 -1.68 21.23 6.56
C ASP A 352 -1.10 19.85 6.94
N SER A 353 -1.91 18.81 6.82
CA SER A 353 -1.47 17.42 6.97
C SER A 353 -0.61 16.94 5.79
N LEU A 354 -0.75 17.54 4.60
CA LEU A 354 -0.06 17.08 3.40
C LEU A 354 1.43 17.40 3.48
N VAL A 355 2.24 16.36 3.62
CA VAL A 355 3.68 16.43 3.88
C VAL A 355 4.49 16.36 2.60
N SER A 356 3.99 15.65 1.59
CA SER A 356 4.68 15.50 0.33
C SER A 356 3.72 15.33 -0.84
N ILE A 357 4.01 16.06 -1.90
CA ILE A 357 3.44 15.93 -3.23
C ILE A 357 4.56 16.23 -4.24
N ASN A 358 4.70 15.40 -5.26
CA ASN A 358 5.75 15.56 -6.27
C ASN A 358 5.35 16.55 -7.38
N ARG A 359 4.12 16.45 -7.92
CA ARG A 359 3.59 17.37 -8.95
C ARG A 359 2.20 17.89 -8.64
N LEU A 360 1.93 19.16 -8.94
CA LEU A 360 0.61 19.76 -8.85
C LEU A 360 0.18 20.22 -10.25
N ILE A 361 -0.89 19.62 -10.78
CA ILE A 361 -1.38 19.94 -12.12
C ILE A 361 -2.63 20.78 -11.99
N LEU A 362 -2.61 21.99 -12.55
CA LEU A 362 -3.69 22.97 -12.46
C LEU A 362 -4.19 23.34 -13.87
N ASN A 363 -5.38 23.95 -13.93
CA ASN A 363 -5.84 24.61 -15.16
C ASN A 363 -5.62 26.13 -15.09
N GLU A 364 -5.78 26.80 -16.22
CA GLU A 364 -5.59 28.26 -16.37
C GLU A 364 -6.55 29.11 -15.52
N LYS A 365 -7.71 28.59 -15.11
CA LYS A 365 -8.66 29.36 -14.28
C LYS A 365 -8.10 29.61 -12.89
N TRP A 366 -7.28 28.70 -12.36
CA TRP A 366 -6.63 28.88 -11.06
C TRP A 366 -5.86 30.21 -11.02
N LYS A 367 -5.09 30.55 -12.07
CA LYS A 367 -4.30 31.79 -12.15
C LYS A 367 -5.10 33.08 -11.91
N LYS A 368 -6.42 33.05 -12.10
CA LYS A 368 -7.31 34.22 -12.00
C LYS A 368 -8.01 34.33 -10.64
N THR A 369 -7.65 33.49 -9.67
CA THR A 369 -8.31 33.43 -8.36
C THR A 369 -7.33 33.68 -7.22
N ASP A 370 -7.80 34.32 -6.15
CA ASP A 370 -7.03 34.48 -4.90
C ASP A 370 -6.65 33.12 -4.27
N LYS A 371 -7.36 32.05 -4.66
CA LYS A 371 -7.06 30.66 -4.27
C LYS A 371 -5.70 30.19 -4.79
N TYR A 372 -5.29 30.65 -5.98
CA TYR A 372 -4.02 30.26 -6.57
C TYR A 372 -2.84 30.87 -5.83
N THR A 373 -2.92 32.13 -5.39
CA THR A 373 -1.88 32.75 -4.57
C THR A 373 -1.65 31.97 -3.29
N LYS A 374 -2.72 31.61 -2.56
CA LYS A 374 -2.64 30.79 -1.34
C LYS A 374 -2.09 29.39 -1.60
N LEU A 375 -2.47 28.78 -2.72
CA LEU A 375 -1.98 27.46 -3.13
C LEU A 375 -0.50 27.48 -3.50
N ILE A 376 -0.08 28.51 -4.23
CA ILE A 376 1.33 28.70 -4.61
C ILE A 376 2.17 29.05 -3.39
N GLU A 377 1.71 29.93 -2.50
CA GLU A 377 2.36 30.18 -1.21
C GLU A 377 2.51 28.87 -0.42
N TYR A 378 1.47 28.03 -0.38
CA TYR A 378 1.56 26.69 0.24
C TYR A 378 2.59 25.80 -0.48
N VAL A 379 2.61 25.77 -1.81
CA VAL A 379 3.54 24.95 -2.62
C VAL A 379 4.99 25.41 -2.44
N GLU A 380 5.22 26.72 -2.49
CA GLU A 380 6.52 27.36 -2.36
C GLU A 380 7.08 27.21 -0.94
N THR A 381 6.25 27.40 0.10
CA THR A 381 6.64 27.17 1.50
C THR A 381 6.98 25.70 1.76
N GLN A 382 6.22 24.76 1.19
CA GLN A 382 6.49 23.32 1.38
C GLN A 382 7.67 22.80 0.54
N LYS A 383 8.36 23.65 -0.25
CA LYS A 383 9.38 23.25 -1.23
C LYS A 383 8.91 22.09 -2.11
N ILE A 384 7.63 22.09 -2.47
CA ILE A 384 7.16 21.29 -3.61
C ILE A 384 7.87 21.94 -4.81
N VAL A 385 8.74 21.18 -5.48
CA VAL A 385 9.72 21.71 -6.45
C VAL A 385 9.01 22.66 -7.43
N LYS A 386 9.50 23.88 -7.69
CA LYS A 386 8.80 24.86 -8.57
C LYS A 386 8.46 24.32 -9.98
N GLU A 387 9.21 23.35 -10.48
CA GLU A 387 8.98 22.63 -11.75
C GLU A 387 7.75 21.68 -11.71
N ALA A 388 7.16 21.50 -10.53
CA ALA A 388 6.04 20.62 -10.23
C ALA A 388 4.67 21.19 -10.60
N VAL A 389 4.55 22.53 -10.66
CA VAL A 389 3.28 23.19 -11.02
C VAL A 389 3.17 23.24 -12.53
N GLN A 390 2.40 22.33 -13.09
CA GLN A 390 2.14 22.27 -14.52
C GLN A 390 0.75 22.79 -14.81
N PHE A 391 0.67 23.72 -15.77
CA PHE A 391 -0.59 24.09 -16.38
C PHE A 391 -0.80 23.19 -17.58
N GLY A 392 -1.94 22.50 -17.64
CA GLY A 392 -2.31 21.80 -18.86
C GLY A 392 -2.52 22.79 -19.99
N ILE A 393 -2.00 22.46 -21.18
CA ILE A 393 -2.21 23.19 -22.43
C ILE A 393 -3.70 23.18 -22.80
#